data_AF-A0A9C9C0X9-F1
#
_entry.id   AF-A0A9C9C0X9-F1
#
_cell.length_a   1.000
_cell.length_b   1.000
_cell.length_c   1.000
_cell.angle_alpha   90.00
_cell.angle_beta   90.00
_cell.angle_gamma   90.00
#
_symmetry.space_group_name_H-M   'P 1'
#
loop_
_entity.id
_entity.type
_entity.pdbx_description
1 polymer ?
#
loop_
_entity_poly.entity_id
_entity_poly.type
_entity_poly.pdbx_seq_one_letter_code
_entity_poly.pdbx_strand_id
1 'polypeptide(L)' 'MSVKSALGRGVGALLPDDLDGENEDIFFMCDIDKIEPNPQQPRSYFDPEKLQELSESIRERGVIQPLLVTRSQGNRYHL' A
#
# COMPACT_ATOMS: atom_id res chain seq x y z
N MET A 1 -4.50 44.46 -15.73
CA MET A 1 -3.82 44.52 -14.42
C MET A 1 -3.88 43.13 -13.79
N SER A 2 -2.75 42.67 -13.27
CA SER A 2 -2.61 41.44 -12.49
C SER A 2 -2.98 41.72 -11.03
N VAL A 3 -3.72 40.81 -10.39
CA VAL A 3 -3.60 40.58 -8.94
C VAL A 3 -3.44 39.09 -8.71
N LYS A 4 -2.21 38.72 -8.35
CA LYS A 4 -1.81 37.43 -7.82
C LYS A 4 -2.21 37.33 -6.35
N SER A 5 -2.31 36.08 -5.89
CA SER A 5 -2.25 35.62 -4.49
C SER A 5 -3.52 35.72 -3.65
N ALA A 6 -4.09 34.55 -3.37
CA ALA A 6 -4.29 34.14 -1.98
C ALA A 6 -3.95 32.65 -1.85
N LEU A 7 -2.66 32.41 -1.62
CA LEU A 7 -2.09 31.19 -1.08
C LEU A 7 -2.76 30.94 0.29
N GLY A 8 -3.83 30.15 0.32
CA GLY A 8 -4.63 30.02 1.54
C GLY A 8 -5.77 29.01 1.50
N ARG A 9 -5.93 28.24 0.42
CA ARG A 9 -6.78 27.05 0.47
C ARG A 9 -5.84 25.89 0.75
N GLY A 10 -5.83 25.43 2.00
CA GLY A 10 -4.96 24.38 2.46
C GLY A 10 -5.08 23.10 1.63
N VAL A 11 -4.36 22.07 2.07
CA VAL A 11 -4.25 20.72 1.46
C VAL A 11 -5.60 20.15 0.96
N GLY A 12 -6.73 20.55 1.55
CA GLY A 12 -8.08 20.20 1.08
C GLY A 12 -8.50 20.72 -0.30
N ALA A 13 -7.78 21.64 -0.94
CA ALA A 13 -8.05 22.01 -2.34
C ALA A 13 -7.45 21.02 -3.36
N LEU A 14 -6.56 20.12 -2.90
CA LEU A 14 -5.90 19.11 -3.72
C LEU A 14 -6.50 17.71 -3.52
N LEU A 15 -7.31 17.52 -2.48
CA LEU A 15 -7.92 16.24 -2.15
C LEU A 15 -9.38 16.29 -2.60
N PRO A 16 -9.82 15.39 -3.49
CA PRO A 16 -11.24 15.29 -3.83
C PRO A 16 -12.05 14.92 -2.58
N ASP A 17 -13.17 15.61 -2.37
CA ASP A 17 -14.11 15.40 -1.24
C ASP A 17 -14.92 14.10 -1.37
N ASP A 18 -14.84 13.42 -2.52
CA ASP A 18 -15.53 12.16 -2.76
C ASP A 18 -14.68 10.97 -2.28
N LEU A 19 -14.61 10.78 -0.96
CA LEU A 19 -14.23 9.49 -0.36
C LEU A 19 -15.45 8.65 0.01
N ASP A 20 -16.63 9.01 -0.50
CA ASP A 20 -17.87 8.24 -0.34
C ASP A 20 -18.07 7.27 -1.53
N GLY A 21 -17.00 6.57 -1.89
CA GLY A 21 -17.09 5.39 -2.75
C GLY A 21 -17.77 4.28 -1.95
N GLU A 22 -18.98 3.90 -2.36
CA GLU A 22 -19.63 2.66 -1.96
C GLU A 22 -18.59 1.54 -1.92
N ASN A 23 -18.59 0.70 -0.86
CA ASN A 23 -17.66 -0.40 -0.58
C ASN A 23 -17.31 -1.27 -1.83
N GLU A 24 -16.50 -0.76 -2.74
CA GLU A 24 -15.66 -1.55 -3.61
C GLU A 24 -14.65 -2.18 -2.67
N ASP A 25 -14.53 -3.50 -2.71
CA ASP A 25 -13.60 -4.25 -1.88
C ASP A 25 -12.22 -3.57 -1.94
N ILE A 26 -11.87 -2.82 -0.89
CA ILE A 26 -10.68 -1.96 -0.80
C ILE A 26 -9.39 -2.81 -0.86
N PHE A 27 -9.55 -4.12 -0.81
CA PHE A 27 -8.54 -5.16 -0.86
C PHE A 27 -9.12 -6.39 -1.56
N PHE A 28 -8.26 -7.19 -2.18
CA PHE A 28 -8.64 -8.43 -2.85
C PHE A 28 -7.75 -9.58 -2.37
N MET A 29 -8.25 -10.81 -2.49
CA MET A 29 -7.44 -12.00 -2.24
C MET A 29 -6.49 -12.23 -3.42
N CYS A 30 -5.20 -12.37 -3.12
CA CYS A 30 -4.16 -12.58 -4.12
C CYS A 30 -3.39 -13.87 -3.82
N ASP A 31 -3.16 -14.69 -4.83
CA ASP A 31 -2.22 -15.82 -4.72
C ASP A 31 -0.81 -15.28 -4.44
N ILE A 32 -0.12 -15.88 -3.48
CA ILE A 32 1.24 -15.46 -3.08
C ILE A 32 2.21 -15.55 -4.27
N ASP A 33 2.07 -16.56 -5.13
CA ASP A 33 2.94 -16.77 -6.30
C ASP A 33 2.86 -15.65 -7.35
N LYS A 34 1.79 -14.84 -7.32
CA LYS A 34 1.64 -13.67 -8.20
C LYS A 34 2.39 -12.45 -7.70
N ILE A 35 2.89 -12.46 -6.47
CA ILE A 35 3.58 -11.34 -5.84
C ILE A 35 5.10 -11.55 -5.91
N GLU A 36 5.81 -10.52 -6.37
CA GLU A 36 7.28 -10.48 -6.34
C GLU A 36 7.75 -9.31 -5.48
N PRO A 37 8.94 -9.40 -4.87
CA PRO A 37 9.53 -8.26 -4.18
C PRO A 37 9.82 -7.12 -5.17
N ASN A 38 9.55 -5.87 -4.79
CA ASN A 38 9.94 -4.72 -5.59
C ASN A 38 11.49 -4.70 -5.77
N PRO A 39 12.00 -4.64 -7.01
CA PRO A 39 13.44 -4.58 -7.29
C PRO A 39 14.16 -3.39 -6.63
N GLN A 40 13.43 -2.33 -6.29
CA GLN A 40 13.94 -1.11 -5.68
C GLN A 40 13.64 -1.02 -4.18
N GLN A 41 13.43 -2.16 -3.49
CA GLN A 41 13.20 -2.20 -2.05
C GLN A 41 14.39 -1.57 -1.29
N PRO A 42 14.20 -0.44 -0.58
CA PRO A 42 15.27 0.22 0.15
C PRO A 42 15.67 -0.54 1.42
N ARG A 43 14.73 -1.33 1.99
CA ARG A 43 15.00 -2.16 3.16
C ARG A 43 15.65 -3.46 2.73
N SER A 44 16.96 -3.58 2.96
CA SER A 44 17.76 -4.75 2.59
C SER A 44 18.06 -5.70 3.77
N TYR A 45 17.82 -5.29 5.01
CA TYR A 45 18.07 -6.10 6.21
C TYR A 45 16.79 -6.34 7.01
N PHE A 46 16.62 -7.59 7.39
CA PHE A 46 15.64 -8.04 8.37
C PHE A 46 16.38 -8.75 9.50
N ASP A 47 15.99 -8.43 10.73
CA ASP A 47 16.45 -9.16 11.89
C ASP A 47 15.83 -10.58 11.87
N PRO A 48 16.64 -11.65 11.91
CA PRO A 48 16.16 -13.01 11.75
C PRO A 48 15.23 -13.45 12.88
N GLU A 49 15.45 -13.00 14.12
CA GLU A 49 14.61 -13.36 15.26
C GLU A 49 13.23 -12.69 15.12
N LYS A 50 13.20 -11.40 14.76
CA LYS A 50 11.94 -10.67 14.53
C LYS A 50 11.16 -11.22 13.33
N LEU A 51 11.86 -11.65 12.28
CA LEU A 51 11.22 -12.25 11.11
C LEU A 51 10.57 -13.60 11.48
N GLN A 52 11.25 -14.41 12.31
CA GLN A 52 10.70 -15.66 12.81
C GLN A 52 9.44 -15.42 13.65
N GLU A 53 9.50 -14.48 14.60
CA GLU A 53 8.37 -14.08 15.45
C GLU A 53 7.16 -13.62 14.61
N LEU A 54 7.41 -12.79 13.59
CA LEU A 54 6.36 -12.35 12.66
C LEU A 54 5.73 -13.52 11.90
N SER A 55 6.55 -14.47 11.44
CA SER A 55 6.06 -15.64 10.71
C SER A 55 5.16 -16.54 11.57
N GLU A 56 5.49 -16.68 12.86
CA GLU A 56 4.70 -17.42 13.83
C GLU A 56 3.38 -16.69 14.11
N SER A 57 3.42 -15.37 14.30
CA SER A 57 2.22 -14.55 14.48
C SER A 57 1.27 -14.63 13.28
N ILE A 58 1.79 -14.55 12.06
CA ILE A 58 1.01 -14.69 10.82
C ILE A 58 0.40 -16.09 10.72
N ARG A 59 1.11 -17.15 11.15
CA ARG A 59 0.57 -18.51 11.15
C ARG A 59 -0.61 -18.69 12.11
N GLU A 60 -0.56 -18.03 13.26
CA GLU A 60 -1.62 -18.11 14.28
C GLU A 60 -2.83 -17.22 13.96
N ARG A 61 -2.59 -15.99 13.46
CA ARG A 61 -3.61 -14.94 13.37
C ARG A 61 -3.94 -14.52 11.94
N GLY A 62 -3.17 -14.99 10.97
CA GLY A 62 -3.20 -14.50 9.60
C GLY A 62 -2.54 -13.14 9.46
N VAL A 63 -2.65 -12.59 8.25
CA VAL A 63 -2.19 -11.23 7.93
C VAL A 63 -3.29 -10.24 8.34
N ILE A 64 -3.05 -9.49 9.42
CA ILE A 64 -4.06 -8.59 10.01
C ILE A 64 -4.30 -7.31 9.20
N GLN A 65 -3.32 -6.90 8.39
CA GLN A 65 -3.39 -5.71 7.55
C GLN A 65 -3.15 -6.09 6.08
N PRO A 66 -4.02 -5.66 5.14
CA PRO A 66 -3.78 -5.87 3.73
C PRO A 66 -2.42 -5.34 3.29
N LEU A 67 -1.77 -6.06 2.39
CA LEU A 67 -0.51 -5.64 1.80
C LEU A 67 -0.76 -4.69 0.63
N LEU A 68 0.00 -3.60 0.57
CA LEU A 68 -0.02 -2.70 -0.58
C LEU A 68 0.79 -3.33 -1.71
N VAL A 69 0.22 -3.33 -2.91
CA VAL A 69 0.88 -3.86 -4.11
C VAL A 69 0.67 -2.95 -5.30
N THR A 70 1.63 -2.98 -6.23
CA THR A 70 1.52 -2.33 -7.55
C THR A 70 1.36 -3.39 -8.62
N ARG A 71 0.48 -3.17 -9.61
CA ARG A 71 0.32 -4.08 -10.76
C ARG A 71 1.57 -4.09 -11.63
N SER A 72 1.99 -5.29 -12.03
CA SER A 72 3.07 -5.54 -13.00
C SER A 72 2.50 -6.23 -14.26
N GLN A 73 3.35 -6.44 -15.27
CA GLN A 73 2.94 -7.12 -16.50
C GLN A 73 2.52 -8.58 -16.23
N GLY A 74 1.61 -9.11 -17.05
CA GLY A 74 1.22 -10.52 -16.97
C GLY A 74 0.38 -10.90 -15.75
N ASN A 75 -0.42 -9.97 -15.21
CA ASN A 75 -1.29 -10.21 -14.04
C ASN A 75 -0.52 -10.58 -12.76
N ARG A 76 0.67 -9.98 -12.60
CA ARG A 76 1.52 -10.09 -11.40
C ARG A 76 1.53 -8.80 -10.61
N TYR A 77 2.09 -8.85 -9.41
CA TYR A 77 2.15 -7.73 -8.48
C TYR A 77 3.55 -7.57 -7.90
N HIS A 78 3.95 -6.34 -7.61
CA HIS A 78 5.17 -6.02 -6.87
C HIS A 78 4.81 -5.47 -5.49
N LEU A 79 5.53 -5.97 -4.47
CA LEU A 79 5.44 -5.56 -3.07
C LEU A 79 6.46 -4.47 -2.74
#